data_AF-A0A7Y2WXF5-F1
#
_entry.id   AF-A0A7Y2WXF5-F1
#
_cell.length_a   1.000
_cell.length_b   1.000
_cell.length_c   1.000
_cell.angle_alpha   90.00
_cell.angle_beta   90.00
_cell.angle_gamma   90.00
#
_symmetry.space_group_name_H-M   'P 1'
#
loop_
_entity.id
_entity.type
_entity.pdbx_description
1 polymer ?
#
loop_
_entity_poly.entity_id
_entity_poly.type
_entity_poly.pdbx_seq_one_letter_code
_entity_poly.pdbx_strand_id
1 'polypeptide(L)'
;MAGIVLYIVTLLLEAISVAIRFGIVSGLVSLFAGGTAGIVAGVIAGFGPIIYSLLVVAGIPSGHILVRRNLGGRPLSKTEQGQLDVAVAQIRARGVHFPKHVFAIDDEGLNAAISGRTMYIYRQLFASRYLTGVVAHELGHFNSMDGRLLLGIRALTIPGGFFIAYLLIGLLRWVAYGVSTVMIAFLVVVFAFLRINLSGLASPLFGISLQITRMLIIFAVGGVGPALLGSIWRSYFIEREFAADAFAGQLGYAYDLLDFFETEVLNDMVIPWYEQPTHPTTTRRVASLEEVAARFPQAHARPQAQRPRYSPAPERPATMSTQPSAAVRPQAQTSRQALRPWPIIVGVGLLAATILVGALLTSMPTTRPADTFRPTPGPTPTLGVP
;
A
#
# COMPACT_ATOMS: atom_id res chain seq x y z
N MET A 1 0.02 -5.77 22.49
CA MET A 1 -0.78 -7.02 22.39
C MET A 1 -1.98 -6.90 21.47
N ALA A 2 -2.77 -5.82 21.52
CA ALA A 2 -3.96 -5.65 20.66
C ALA A 2 -3.74 -5.92 19.17
N GLY A 3 -2.66 -5.38 18.57
CA GLY A 3 -2.33 -5.62 17.16
C GLY A 3 -2.08 -7.10 16.81
N ILE A 4 -1.50 -7.89 17.71
CA ILE A 4 -1.29 -9.33 17.51
C ILE A 4 -2.62 -10.08 17.54
N VAL A 5 -3.49 -9.76 18.50
CA VAL A 5 -4.82 -10.37 18.59
C VAL A 5 -5.61 -10.07 17.31
N LEU A 6 -5.64 -8.81 16.88
CA LEU A 6 -6.33 -8.39 15.66
C LEU A 6 -5.75 -9.09 14.42
N TYR A 7 -4.44 -9.27 14.37
CA TYR A 7 -3.76 -10.03 13.32
C TYR A 7 -4.14 -11.52 13.31
N ILE A 8 -4.24 -12.17 14.47
CA ILE A 8 -4.70 -13.56 14.56
C ILE A 8 -6.15 -13.68 14.04
N VAL A 9 -7.05 -12.77 14.44
CA VAL A 9 -8.42 -12.75 13.90
C VAL A 9 -8.42 -12.53 12.39
N THR A 10 -7.56 -11.64 11.90
CA THR A 10 -7.36 -11.41 10.46
C THR A 10 -6.96 -12.69 9.73
N LEU A 11 -6.02 -13.47 10.28
CA LEU A 11 -5.60 -14.75 9.70
C LEU A 11 -6.70 -15.80 9.70
N LEU A 12 -7.53 -15.87 10.75
CA LEU A 12 -8.66 -16.79 10.81
C LEU A 12 -9.69 -16.48 9.72
N LEU A 13 -10.02 -15.20 9.51
CA LEU A 13 -10.91 -14.77 8.42
C LEU A 13 -10.31 -15.05 7.04
N GLU A 14 -8.99 -15.00 6.92
CA GLU A 14 -8.30 -15.28 5.66
C GLU A 14 -8.38 -16.76 5.24
N ALA A 15 -8.78 -17.67 6.12
CA ALA A 15 -9.05 -19.07 5.77
C ALA A 15 -10.08 -19.22 4.63
N ILE A 16 -11.02 -18.28 4.52
CA ILE A 16 -11.99 -18.22 3.41
C ILE A 16 -11.25 -18.00 2.08
N SER A 17 -10.36 -17.01 2.03
CA SER A 17 -9.51 -16.74 0.87
C SER A 17 -8.59 -17.92 0.54
N VAL A 18 -8.08 -18.64 1.55
CA VAL A 18 -7.25 -19.84 1.35
C VAL A 18 -8.04 -20.90 0.58
N ALA A 19 -9.26 -21.22 1.03
CA ALA A 19 -10.10 -22.23 0.39
C ALA A 19 -10.49 -21.85 -1.05
N ILE A 20 -10.86 -20.58 -1.26
CA ILE A 20 -11.24 -20.07 -2.59
C ILE A 20 -10.04 -20.09 -3.54
N ARG A 21 -8.88 -19.59 -3.11
CA ARG A 21 -7.64 -19.63 -3.91
C ARG A 21 -7.24 -21.06 -4.25
N PHE A 22 -7.27 -21.95 -3.28
CA PHE A 22 -6.99 -23.35 -3.48
C PHE A 22 -7.91 -23.95 -4.54
N GLY A 23 -9.22 -23.79 -4.41
CA GLY A 23 -10.20 -24.36 -5.34
C GLY A 23 -10.05 -23.82 -6.76
N ILE A 24 -9.92 -22.50 -6.92
CA ILE A 24 -9.78 -21.85 -8.23
C ILE A 24 -8.48 -22.28 -8.90
N VAL A 25 -7.34 -22.14 -8.21
CA VAL A 25 -6.03 -22.42 -8.82
C VAL A 25 -5.86 -23.92 -9.06
N SER A 26 -6.29 -24.77 -8.12
CA SER A 26 -6.24 -26.21 -8.31
C SER A 26 -7.09 -26.65 -9.49
N GLY A 27 -8.33 -26.17 -9.58
CA GLY A 27 -9.23 -26.50 -10.69
C GLY A 27 -8.63 -26.08 -12.03
N LEU A 28 -8.22 -24.81 -12.16
CA LEU A 28 -7.67 -24.28 -13.40
C LEU A 28 -6.40 -25.02 -13.84
N VAL A 29 -5.44 -25.22 -12.93
CA VAL A 29 -4.18 -25.89 -13.27
C VAL A 29 -4.42 -27.38 -13.57
N SER A 30 -5.37 -28.04 -12.88
CA SER A 30 -5.73 -29.43 -13.18
C SER A 30 -6.26 -29.62 -14.61
N LEU A 31 -6.96 -28.63 -15.18
CA LEU A 31 -7.44 -28.70 -16.56
C LEU A 31 -6.32 -28.77 -17.61
N PHE A 32 -5.15 -28.16 -17.32
CA PHE A 32 -4.05 -28.05 -18.29
C PHE A 32 -2.85 -28.96 -17.96
N ALA A 33 -2.62 -29.24 -16.68
CA ALA A 33 -1.40 -29.91 -16.20
C ALA A 33 -1.69 -31.18 -15.36
N GLY A 34 -2.97 -31.56 -15.21
CA GLY A 34 -3.39 -32.76 -14.48
C GLY A 34 -3.62 -32.55 -12.98
N GLY A 35 -4.30 -33.52 -12.35
CA GLY A 35 -4.79 -33.44 -10.97
C GLY A 35 -3.72 -33.07 -9.94
N THR A 36 -2.61 -33.80 -9.92
CA THR A 36 -1.52 -33.58 -8.96
C THR A 36 -0.90 -32.18 -9.07
N ALA A 37 -0.65 -31.70 -10.29
CA ALA A 37 -0.10 -30.36 -10.51
C ALA A 37 -1.06 -29.28 -10.01
N GLY A 38 -2.37 -29.46 -10.24
CA GLY A 38 -3.39 -28.57 -9.72
C GLY A 38 -3.41 -28.50 -8.21
N ILE A 39 -3.42 -29.65 -7.52
CA ILE A 39 -3.42 -29.68 -6.05
C ILE A 39 -2.20 -28.94 -5.48
N VAL A 40 -1.00 -29.19 -6.02
CA VAL A 40 0.23 -28.51 -5.57
C VAL A 40 0.13 -27.01 -5.78
N ALA A 41 -0.31 -26.57 -6.97
CA ALA A 41 -0.48 -25.14 -7.27
C ALA A 41 -1.54 -24.49 -6.36
N GLY A 42 -2.64 -25.19 -6.10
CA GLY A 42 -3.70 -24.76 -5.18
C GLY A 42 -3.19 -24.59 -3.75
N VAL A 43 -2.39 -25.53 -3.23
CA VAL A 43 -1.78 -25.42 -1.89
C VAL A 43 -0.87 -24.21 -1.81
N ILE A 44 0.00 -24.00 -2.81
CA ILE A 44 0.90 -22.85 -2.87
C ILE A 44 0.10 -21.54 -2.93
N ALA A 45 -0.92 -21.45 -3.79
CA ALA A 45 -1.73 -20.25 -3.93
C ALA A 45 -2.59 -19.95 -2.68
N GLY A 46 -3.11 -21.00 -2.03
CA GLY A 46 -3.90 -20.87 -0.81
C GLY A 46 -3.03 -20.46 0.39
N PHE A 47 -2.01 -21.25 0.72
CA PHE A 47 -1.23 -21.07 1.95
C PHE A 47 -0.01 -20.16 1.80
N GLY A 48 0.50 -19.94 0.59
CA GLY A 48 1.68 -19.11 0.33
C GLY A 48 1.58 -17.71 0.96
N PRO A 49 0.49 -16.95 0.72
CA PRO A 49 0.29 -15.63 1.34
C PRO A 49 0.25 -15.66 2.88
N ILE A 50 -0.39 -16.67 3.48
CA ILE A 50 -0.43 -16.84 4.95
C ILE A 50 0.97 -17.09 5.50
N ILE A 51 1.70 -18.03 4.91
CA ILE A 51 3.06 -18.37 5.34
C ILE A 51 3.95 -17.14 5.19
N TYR A 52 3.92 -16.47 4.04
CA TYR A 52 4.72 -15.26 3.81
C TYR A 52 4.39 -14.16 4.82
N SER A 53 3.10 -13.90 5.07
CA SER A 53 2.62 -12.95 6.06
C SER A 53 3.15 -13.26 7.48
N LEU A 54 3.08 -14.53 7.90
CA LEU A 54 3.66 -14.98 9.17
C LEU A 54 5.18 -14.80 9.24
N LEU A 55 5.91 -15.11 8.16
CA LEU A 55 7.36 -14.91 8.09
C LEU A 55 7.73 -13.43 8.22
N VAL A 56 6.98 -12.54 7.57
CA VAL A 56 7.14 -11.08 7.72
C VAL A 56 6.89 -10.65 9.18
N VAL A 57 5.79 -11.10 9.78
CA VAL A 57 5.49 -10.77 11.18
C VAL A 57 6.52 -11.38 12.12
N ALA A 58 7.11 -12.54 11.82
CA ALA A 58 8.26 -13.12 12.55
C ALA A 58 9.57 -12.35 12.35
N GLY A 59 9.59 -11.41 11.38
CA GLY A 59 10.68 -10.46 11.16
C GLY A 59 11.66 -10.89 10.07
N ILE A 60 11.30 -11.87 9.24
CA ILE A 60 12.11 -12.19 8.06
C ILE A 60 12.12 -10.97 7.13
N PRO A 61 13.31 -10.50 6.70
CA PRO A 61 13.42 -9.29 5.90
C PRO A 61 12.71 -9.47 4.55
N SER A 62 11.67 -8.68 4.31
CA SER A 62 10.85 -8.82 3.10
C SER A 62 10.55 -7.50 2.40
N GLY A 63 10.48 -6.38 3.14
CA GLY A 63 10.21 -5.05 2.57
C GLY A 63 11.30 -4.56 1.61
N HIS A 64 12.57 -4.83 1.91
CA HIS A 64 13.72 -4.27 1.19
C HIS A 64 13.84 -4.65 -0.30
N ILE A 65 13.10 -5.66 -0.80
CA ILE A 65 13.13 -6.06 -2.22
C ILE A 65 11.86 -5.59 -2.93
N LEU A 66 10.71 -6.18 -2.61
CA LEU A 66 9.46 -5.93 -3.33
C LEU A 66 8.91 -4.53 -3.06
N VAL A 67 8.85 -4.12 -1.80
CA VAL A 67 8.35 -2.77 -1.44
C VAL A 67 9.29 -1.71 -1.98
N ARG A 68 10.61 -1.94 -1.88
CA ARG A 68 11.61 -1.04 -2.49
C ARG A 68 11.36 -0.85 -3.98
N ARG A 69 11.17 -1.92 -4.75
CA ARG A 69 10.93 -1.82 -6.19
C ARG A 69 9.64 -1.06 -6.49
N ASN A 70 8.56 -1.36 -5.76
CA ASN A 70 7.26 -0.72 -5.96
C ASN A 70 7.27 0.78 -5.61
N LEU A 71 8.06 1.18 -4.62
CA LEU A 71 8.22 2.58 -4.21
C LEU A 71 9.33 3.32 -4.97
N GLY A 72 10.01 2.68 -5.93
CA GLY A 72 11.16 3.29 -6.61
C GLY A 72 12.34 3.59 -5.69
N GLY A 73 12.46 2.90 -4.56
CA GLY A 73 13.47 3.16 -3.54
C GLY A 73 14.90 2.85 -4.02
N ARG A 74 15.81 3.80 -3.86
CA ARG A 74 17.25 3.66 -4.16
C ARG A 74 18.10 3.72 -2.89
N PRO A 75 19.34 3.19 -2.90
CA PRO A 75 20.27 3.40 -1.79
C PRO A 75 20.53 4.90 -1.56
N LEU A 76 20.85 5.25 -0.32
CA LEU A 76 21.24 6.61 0.02
C LEU A 76 22.55 6.98 -0.68
N SER A 77 22.63 8.21 -1.17
CA SER A 77 23.90 8.83 -1.55
C SER A 77 24.78 9.08 -0.33
N LYS A 78 26.07 9.35 -0.53
CA LYS A 78 26.99 9.68 0.57
C LYS A 78 26.53 10.91 1.37
N THR A 79 25.98 11.91 0.67
CA THR A 79 25.46 13.13 1.30
C THR A 79 24.22 12.85 2.16
N GLU A 80 23.24 12.13 1.60
CA GLU A 80 22.01 11.74 2.33
C GLU A 80 22.34 10.85 3.55
N GLN A 81 23.28 9.92 3.41
CA GLN A 81 23.77 9.10 4.51
C GLN A 81 24.40 9.95 5.61
N GLY A 82 25.26 10.91 5.25
CA GLY A 82 25.88 11.82 6.22
C GLY A 82 24.85 12.70 6.94
N GLN A 83 23.85 13.22 6.23
CA GLN A 83 22.74 13.98 6.82
C GLN A 83 21.93 13.12 7.80
N LEU A 84 21.60 11.89 7.41
CA LEU A 84 20.90 10.95 8.26
C LEU A 84 21.70 10.58 9.51
N ASP A 85 22.99 10.29 9.36
CA ASP A 85 23.85 9.92 10.50
C ASP A 85 23.97 11.05 11.53
N VAL A 86 24.06 12.31 11.08
CA VAL A 86 24.00 13.48 11.97
C VAL A 86 22.65 13.57 12.68
N ALA A 87 21.55 13.45 11.94
CA ALA A 87 20.20 13.56 12.50
C ALA A 87 19.93 12.49 13.58
N VAL A 88 20.41 11.26 13.38
CA VAL A 88 20.09 10.13 14.27
C VAL A 88 21.15 9.86 15.33
N ALA A 89 22.28 10.59 15.34
CA ALA A 89 23.39 10.36 16.27
C ALA A 89 22.92 10.40 17.73
N GLN A 90 22.15 11.43 18.10
CA GLN A 90 21.62 11.59 19.46
C GLN A 90 20.56 10.53 19.79
N ILE A 91 19.72 10.15 18.83
CA ILE A 91 18.70 9.11 18.99
C ILE A 91 19.36 7.75 19.25
N ARG A 92 20.40 7.40 18.47
CA ARG A 92 21.18 6.17 18.63
C ARG A 92 21.92 6.14 19.96
N ALA A 93 22.46 7.28 20.42
CA ALA A 93 23.14 7.38 21.71
C ALA A 93 22.22 7.05 22.90
N ARG A 94 20.89 7.18 22.73
CA ARG A 94 19.88 6.76 23.72
C ARG A 94 19.49 5.28 23.63
N GLY A 95 20.18 4.49 22.82
CA GLY A 95 19.94 3.04 22.70
C GLY A 95 18.74 2.66 21.83
N VAL A 96 18.17 3.61 21.07
CA VAL A 96 17.06 3.33 20.15
C VAL A 96 17.55 2.48 18.98
N HIS A 97 16.87 1.36 18.70
CA HIS A 97 17.24 0.52 17.57
C HIS A 97 16.94 1.24 16.26
N PHE A 98 17.86 1.08 15.30
CA PHE A 98 17.78 1.70 13.99
C PHE A 98 17.63 0.65 12.87
N PRO A 99 16.85 0.91 11.81
CA PRO A 99 16.73 0.02 10.67
C PRO A 99 18.08 -0.27 10.01
N LYS A 100 18.33 -1.53 9.67
CA LYS A 100 19.51 -1.93 8.88
C LYS A 100 19.42 -1.49 7.42
N HIS A 101 18.20 -1.29 6.92
CA HIS A 101 17.94 -0.92 5.54
C HIS A 101 17.18 0.41 5.51
N VAL A 102 17.81 1.40 4.89
CA VAL A 102 17.23 2.72 4.62
C VAL A 102 17.39 3.03 3.14
N PHE A 103 16.31 3.48 2.52
CA PHE A 103 16.29 3.84 1.10
C PHE A 103 15.74 5.26 0.92
N ALA A 104 16.23 5.94 -0.11
CA ALA A 104 15.69 7.22 -0.56
C ALA A 104 14.61 6.97 -1.63
N ILE A 105 13.54 7.75 -1.60
CA ILE A 105 12.52 7.83 -2.66
C ILE A 105 12.68 9.18 -3.35
N ASP A 106 12.81 9.16 -4.68
CA ASP A 106 12.99 10.37 -5.50
C ASP A 106 11.65 11.04 -5.86
N ASP A 107 10.69 11.02 -4.93
CA ASP A 107 9.41 11.72 -5.04
C ASP A 107 9.45 13.05 -4.28
N GLU A 108 8.52 13.95 -4.61
CA GLU A 108 8.35 15.23 -3.92
C GLU A 108 7.66 15.07 -2.56
N GLY A 109 7.95 15.97 -1.63
CA GLY A 109 7.35 16.02 -0.30
C GLY A 109 8.30 15.67 0.85
N LEU A 110 7.87 16.02 2.06
CA LEU A 110 8.61 15.82 3.30
C LEU A 110 8.03 14.62 4.07
N ASN A 111 8.37 13.40 3.62
CA ASN A 111 7.80 12.19 4.20
C ASN A 111 8.86 11.12 4.47
N ALA A 112 8.56 10.24 5.43
CA ALA A 112 9.26 8.99 5.64
C ALA A 112 8.24 7.91 6.04
N ALA A 113 8.61 6.65 5.87
CA ALA A 113 7.74 5.53 6.23
C ALA A 113 8.53 4.28 6.62
N ILE A 114 8.03 3.55 7.61
CA ILE A 114 8.47 2.19 7.91
C ILE A 114 7.61 1.15 7.18
N SER A 115 8.27 0.21 6.50
CA SER A 115 7.64 -1.04 6.03
C SER A 115 8.42 -2.25 6.50
N GLY A 116 7.81 -3.06 7.38
CA GLY A 116 8.48 -4.18 8.01
C GLY A 116 9.65 -3.73 8.88
N ARG A 117 10.87 -3.90 8.36
CA ARG A 117 12.15 -3.51 9.01
C ARG A 117 12.98 -2.55 8.16
N THR A 118 12.34 -1.93 7.18
CA THR A 118 12.98 -1.03 6.22
C THR A 118 12.37 0.35 6.37
N MET A 119 13.22 1.37 6.37
CA MET A 119 12.81 2.77 6.35
C MET A 119 12.97 3.34 4.94
N TYR A 120 11.99 4.13 4.52
CA TYR A 120 11.99 4.87 3.27
C TYR A 120 11.90 6.35 3.60
N ILE A 121 12.73 7.17 2.98
CA ILE A 121 12.80 8.62 3.24
C ILE A 121 12.71 9.34 1.90
N TYR A 122 11.81 10.31 1.79
CA TYR A 122 11.70 11.13 0.59
C TYR A 122 12.91 12.05 0.48
N ARG A 123 13.42 12.24 -0.75
CA ARG A 123 14.68 12.97 -0.97
C ARG A 123 14.69 14.37 -0.34
N GLN A 124 13.57 15.10 -0.42
CA GLN A 124 13.49 16.47 0.11
C GLN A 124 13.59 16.52 1.63
N LEU A 125 13.20 15.46 2.34
CA LEU A 125 13.28 15.38 3.80
C LEU A 125 14.72 15.42 4.31
N PHE A 126 15.69 14.87 3.56
CA PHE A 126 17.11 14.87 3.97
C PHE A 126 17.70 16.29 4.12
N ALA A 127 17.22 17.24 3.32
CA ALA A 127 17.67 18.63 3.35
C ALA A 127 16.81 19.52 4.25
N SER A 128 15.73 18.98 4.85
CA SER A 128 14.81 19.76 5.66
C SER A 128 15.22 19.78 7.13
N ARG A 129 14.80 20.82 7.84
CA ARG A 129 14.97 20.91 9.31
C ARG A 129 14.15 19.87 10.08
N TYR A 130 13.16 19.25 9.42
CA TYR A 130 12.24 18.30 10.03
C TYR A 130 12.74 16.85 9.99
N LEU A 131 13.89 16.59 9.35
CA LEU A 131 14.45 15.25 9.20
C LEU A 131 14.49 14.48 10.53
N THR A 132 15.04 15.10 11.58
CA THR A 132 15.23 14.43 12.87
C THR A 132 13.89 14.11 13.54
N GLY A 133 12.95 15.06 13.58
CA GLY A 133 11.64 14.84 14.18
C GLY A 133 10.83 13.76 13.48
N VAL A 134 10.79 13.79 12.14
CA VAL A 134 10.09 12.79 11.33
C VAL A 134 10.76 11.41 11.46
N VAL A 135 12.09 11.34 11.44
CA VAL A 135 12.80 10.06 11.66
C VAL A 135 12.57 9.53 13.08
N ALA A 136 12.51 10.39 14.09
CA ALA A 136 12.19 9.98 15.46
C ALA A 136 10.78 9.38 15.55
N HIS A 137 9.80 9.96 14.85
CA HIS A 137 8.45 9.42 14.74
C HIS A 137 8.45 8.03 14.08
N GLU A 138 9.07 7.90 12.90
CA GLU A 138 9.17 6.61 12.20
C GLU A 138 9.90 5.55 13.03
N LEU A 139 10.88 5.93 13.84
CA LEU A 139 11.55 5.02 14.76
C LEU A 139 10.61 4.50 15.85
N GLY A 140 9.55 5.22 16.20
CA GLY A 140 8.47 4.74 17.06
C GLY A 140 7.73 3.55 16.45
N HIS A 141 7.44 3.61 15.14
CA HIS A 141 6.86 2.48 14.40
C HIS A 141 7.84 1.32 14.19
N PHE A 142 9.13 1.62 14.05
CA PHE A 142 10.16 0.60 13.89
C PHE A 142 10.45 -0.17 15.18
N ASN A 143 10.50 0.53 16.31
CA ASN A 143 10.74 -0.08 17.63
C ASN A 143 9.49 -0.74 18.22
N SER A 144 8.36 -0.66 17.53
CA SER A 144 7.14 -1.40 17.81
C SER A 144 6.95 -2.56 16.82
N MET A 145 5.75 -3.14 16.78
CA MET A 145 5.38 -4.14 15.78
C MET A 145 4.67 -3.54 14.56
N ASP A 146 4.51 -2.22 14.47
CA ASP A 146 3.58 -1.58 13.53
C ASP A 146 3.99 -1.84 12.08
N GLY A 147 5.25 -1.58 11.73
CA GLY A 147 5.77 -1.86 10.39
C GLY A 147 5.66 -3.32 9.98
N ARG A 148 5.86 -4.25 10.93
CA ARG A 148 5.79 -5.70 10.70
C ARG A 148 4.34 -6.16 10.49
N LEU A 149 3.42 -5.68 11.31
CA LEU A 149 2.00 -5.99 11.20
C LEU A 149 1.42 -5.44 9.90
N LEU A 150 1.71 -4.17 9.56
CA LEU A 150 1.26 -3.56 8.32
C LEU A 150 1.75 -4.34 7.09
N LEU A 151 3.04 -4.71 7.05
CA LEU A 151 3.57 -5.49 5.95
C LEU A 151 3.03 -6.93 5.94
N GLY A 152 2.79 -7.53 7.11
CA GLY A 152 2.14 -8.83 7.24
C GLY A 152 0.72 -8.81 6.65
N ILE A 153 -0.08 -7.81 7.01
CA ILE A 153 -1.42 -7.60 6.45
C ILE A 153 -1.38 -7.47 4.93
N ARG A 154 -0.44 -6.67 4.41
CA ARG A 154 -0.21 -6.52 2.96
C ARG A 154 0.22 -7.83 2.29
N ALA A 155 0.96 -8.67 2.99
CA ALA A 155 1.42 -9.97 2.49
C ALA A 155 0.30 -11.02 2.38
N LEU A 156 -0.90 -10.77 2.92
CA LEU A 156 -2.07 -11.64 2.76
C LEU A 156 -2.68 -11.57 1.35
N THR A 157 -2.39 -10.49 0.61
CA THR A 157 -2.78 -10.35 -0.78
C THR A 157 -1.66 -10.83 -1.71
N ILE A 158 -2.05 -11.44 -2.82
CA ILE A 158 -1.09 -11.86 -3.84
C ILE A 158 -0.40 -10.61 -4.42
N PRO A 159 0.93 -10.59 -4.58
CA PRO A 159 1.63 -9.50 -5.27
C PRO A 159 1.06 -9.26 -6.68
N GLY A 160 0.72 -8.00 -6.99
CA GLY A 160 0.03 -7.66 -8.25
C GLY A 160 -1.44 -8.08 -8.30
N GLY A 161 -1.94 -8.77 -7.28
CA GLY A 161 -3.32 -9.23 -7.20
C GLY A 161 -4.33 -8.09 -7.23
N PHE A 162 -4.01 -6.90 -6.69
CA PHE A 162 -4.85 -5.72 -6.85
C PHE A 162 -5.07 -5.34 -8.30
N PHE A 163 -3.99 -5.28 -9.10
CA PHE A 163 -4.08 -4.97 -10.52
C PHE A 163 -4.96 -6.01 -11.25
N ILE A 164 -4.75 -7.30 -10.94
CA ILE A 164 -5.56 -8.38 -11.50
C ILE A 164 -7.03 -8.24 -11.08
N ALA A 165 -7.31 -7.98 -9.80
CA ALA A 165 -8.68 -7.76 -9.32
C ALA A 165 -9.34 -6.55 -9.99
N TYR A 166 -8.65 -5.41 -10.09
CA TYR A 166 -9.19 -4.23 -10.77
C TYR A 166 -9.50 -4.52 -12.24
N LEU A 167 -8.60 -5.22 -12.94
CA LEU A 167 -8.81 -5.63 -14.33
C LEU A 167 -10.01 -6.58 -14.45
N LEU A 168 -10.09 -7.60 -13.60
CA LEU A 168 -11.20 -8.58 -13.61
C LEU A 168 -12.53 -7.95 -13.23
N ILE A 169 -12.56 -7.04 -12.24
CA ILE A 169 -13.76 -6.30 -11.85
C ILE A 169 -14.18 -5.34 -12.97
N GLY A 170 -13.23 -4.67 -13.62
CA GLY A 170 -13.48 -3.84 -14.80
C GLY A 170 -14.12 -4.64 -15.93
N LEU A 171 -13.55 -5.80 -16.25
CA LEU A 171 -14.10 -6.72 -17.25
C LEU A 171 -15.48 -7.23 -16.85
N LEU A 172 -15.67 -7.64 -15.59
CA LEU A 172 -16.96 -8.08 -15.05
C LEU A 172 -18.03 -7.00 -15.22
N ARG A 173 -17.72 -5.74 -14.93
CA ARG A 173 -18.64 -4.61 -15.12
C ARG A 173 -19.03 -4.43 -16.58
N TRP A 174 -18.07 -4.58 -17.50
CA TRP A 174 -18.32 -4.46 -18.94
C TRP A 174 -19.23 -5.58 -19.45
N VAL A 175 -18.93 -6.83 -19.06
CA VAL A 175 -19.78 -8.00 -19.37
C VAL A 175 -21.17 -7.84 -18.76
N ALA A 176 -21.24 -7.41 -17.49
CA ALA A 176 -22.50 -7.18 -16.80
C ALA A 176 -23.38 -6.16 -17.52
N TYR A 177 -22.79 -5.07 -18.00
CA TYR A 177 -23.50 -4.07 -18.79
C TYR A 177 -24.08 -4.67 -20.07
N GLY A 178 -23.27 -5.43 -20.83
CA GLY A 178 -23.74 -6.12 -22.03
C GLY A 178 -24.87 -7.10 -21.76
N VAL A 179 -24.71 -7.99 -20.77
CA VAL A 179 -25.74 -8.97 -20.38
C VAL A 179 -27.02 -8.28 -19.91
N SER A 180 -26.91 -7.23 -19.09
CA SER A 180 -28.07 -6.48 -18.61
C SER A 180 -28.87 -5.85 -19.74
N THR A 181 -28.19 -5.33 -20.77
CA THR A 181 -28.82 -4.74 -21.95
C THR A 181 -29.63 -5.79 -22.73
N VAL A 182 -29.03 -6.97 -22.98
CA VAL A 182 -29.70 -8.08 -23.64
C VAL A 182 -30.87 -8.61 -22.81
N MET A 183 -30.69 -8.74 -21.50
CA MET A 183 -31.72 -9.19 -20.57
C MET A 183 -32.92 -8.22 -20.53
N ILE A 184 -32.69 -6.91 -20.50
CA ILE A 184 -33.77 -5.91 -20.55
C ILE A 184 -34.55 -6.03 -21.86
N ALA A 185 -33.86 -6.12 -23.00
CA ALA A 185 -34.52 -6.28 -24.31
C ALA A 185 -35.39 -7.55 -24.35
N PHE A 186 -34.87 -8.67 -23.83
CA PHE A 186 -35.61 -9.92 -23.71
C PHE A 186 -36.85 -9.79 -22.80
N LEU A 187 -36.70 -9.17 -21.62
CA LEU A 187 -37.81 -8.96 -20.69
C LEU A 187 -38.92 -8.08 -21.27
N VAL A 188 -38.56 -7.07 -22.09
CA VAL A 188 -39.53 -6.24 -22.81
C VAL A 188 -40.32 -7.08 -23.82
N VAL A 189 -39.65 -7.97 -24.57
CA VAL A 189 -40.32 -8.89 -25.51
C VAL A 189 -41.26 -9.84 -24.75
N VAL A 190 -40.79 -10.48 -23.68
CA VAL A 190 -41.62 -11.36 -22.85
C VAL A 190 -42.84 -10.63 -22.32
N PHE A 191 -42.68 -9.41 -21.82
CA PHE A 191 -43.81 -8.60 -21.36
C PHE A 191 -44.77 -8.24 -22.49
N ALA A 192 -44.27 -7.88 -23.67
CA ALA A 192 -45.11 -7.52 -24.81
C ALA A 192 -45.98 -8.69 -25.28
N PHE A 193 -45.43 -9.90 -25.35
CA PHE A 193 -46.13 -11.08 -25.85
C PHE A 193 -46.95 -11.82 -24.78
N LEU A 194 -46.40 -11.99 -23.58
CA LEU A 194 -47.01 -12.81 -22.53
C LEU A 194 -47.71 -11.97 -21.44
N ARG A 195 -47.50 -10.65 -21.41
CA ARG A 195 -47.99 -9.74 -20.36
C ARG A 195 -47.52 -10.10 -18.95
N ILE A 196 -46.47 -10.90 -18.82
CA ILE A 196 -45.84 -11.28 -17.55
C ILE A 196 -44.66 -10.33 -17.27
N ASN A 197 -44.66 -9.69 -16.10
CA ASN A 197 -43.54 -8.86 -15.65
C ASN A 197 -42.56 -9.68 -14.80
N LEU A 198 -41.43 -10.07 -15.40
CA LEU A 198 -40.35 -10.81 -14.72
C LEU A 198 -39.22 -9.90 -14.20
N SER A 199 -39.27 -8.59 -14.43
CA SER A 199 -38.18 -7.67 -14.08
C SER A 199 -37.89 -7.63 -12.58
N GLY A 200 -38.94 -7.72 -11.75
CA GLY A 200 -38.82 -7.74 -10.29
C GLY A 200 -38.07 -8.96 -9.74
N LEU A 201 -38.02 -10.06 -10.48
CA LEU A 201 -37.26 -11.26 -10.10
C LEU A 201 -35.86 -11.27 -10.73
N ALA A 202 -35.76 -10.91 -12.01
CA ALA A 202 -34.51 -11.02 -12.77
C ALA A 202 -33.44 -10.02 -12.29
N SER A 203 -33.83 -8.77 -11.99
CA SER A 203 -32.87 -7.73 -11.60
C SER A 203 -32.17 -8.02 -10.26
N PRO A 204 -32.86 -8.40 -9.17
CA PRO A 204 -32.20 -8.77 -7.92
C PRO A 204 -31.28 -9.99 -8.07
N LEU A 205 -31.70 -11.04 -8.78
CA LEU A 205 -30.88 -12.24 -8.99
C LEU A 205 -29.58 -11.92 -9.74
N PHE A 206 -29.67 -11.08 -10.77
CA PHE A 206 -28.51 -10.60 -11.50
C PHE A 206 -27.60 -9.71 -10.65
N GLY A 207 -28.17 -8.80 -9.86
CA GLY A 207 -27.40 -7.97 -8.93
C GLY A 207 -26.64 -8.80 -7.88
N ILE A 208 -27.31 -9.80 -7.30
CA ILE A 208 -26.72 -10.73 -6.33
C ILE A 208 -25.59 -11.54 -6.97
N SER A 209 -25.79 -12.08 -8.18
CA SER A 209 -24.76 -12.89 -8.85
C SER A 209 -23.51 -12.08 -9.18
N LEU A 210 -23.67 -10.81 -9.60
CA LEU A 210 -22.54 -9.90 -9.80
C LEU A 210 -21.80 -9.60 -8.50
N GLN A 211 -22.53 -9.37 -7.42
CA GLN A 211 -21.93 -9.10 -6.12
C GLN A 211 -21.16 -10.33 -5.59
N ILE A 212 -21.71 -11.53 -5.72
CA ILE A 212 -21.02 -12.78 -5.38
C ILE A 212 -19.76 -12.94 -6.22
N THR A 213 -19.84 -12.72 -7.55
CA THR A 213 -18.69 -12.84 -8.44
C THR A 213 -17.59 -11.83 -8.07
N ARG A 214 -17.96 -10.59 -7.76
CA ARG A 214 -17.04 -9.56 -7.29
C ARG A 214 -16.36 -9.98 -5.98
N MET A 215 -17.12 -10.51 -5.02
CA MET A 215 -16.55 -11.02 -3.77
C MET A 215 -15.58 -12.17 -4.03
N LEU A 216 -15.92 -13.12 -4.89
CA LEU A 216 -15.03 -14.23 -5.27
C LEU A 216 -13.72 -13.72 -5.89
N ILE A 217 -13.76 -12.70 -6.75
CA ILE A 217 -12.54 -12.09 -7.32
C ILE A 217 -11.65 -11.50 -6.22
N ILE A 218 -12.23 -10.74 -5.28
CA ILE A 218 -11.50 -10.14 -4.17
C ILE A 218 -10.91 -11.25 -3.28
N PHE A 219 -11.70 -12.28 -2.97
CA PHE A 219 -11.29 -13.37 -2.08
C PHE A 219 -10.22 -14.26 -2.74
N ALA A 220 -10.26 -14.40 -4.07
CA ALA A 220 -9.23 -15.08 -4.84
C ALA A 220 -7.88 -14.33 -4.83
N VAL A 221 -7.88 -13.02 -4.64
CA VAL A 221 -6.64 -12.25 -4.45
C VAL A 221 -6.17 -12.29 -3.00
N GLY A 222 -7.12 -12.40 -2.07
CA GLY A 222 -6.89 -12.39 -0.63
C GLY A 222 -7.16 -11.03 0.00
N GLY A 223 -6.97 -10.96 1.31
CA GLY A 223 -7.24 -9.76 2.09
C GLY A 223 -8.69 -9.65 2.56
N VAL A 224 -9.38 -10.78 2.75
CA VAL A 224 -10.73 -10.84 3.36
C VAL A 224 -10.69 -10.36 4.79
N GLY A 225 -9.71 -10.86 5.57
CA GLY A 225 -9.54 -10.42 6.96
C GLY A 225 -9.37 -8.90 7.06
N PRO A 226 -8.40 -8.30 6.35
CA PRO A 226 -8.20 -6.86 6.32
C PRO A 226 -9.41 -6.07 5.81
N ALA A 227 -10.14 -6.57 4.80
CA ALA A 227 -11.34 -5.91 4.29
C ALA A 227 -12.47 -5.89 5.33
N LEU A 228 -12.72 -7.00 6.02
CA LEU A 228 -13.76 -7.10 7.04
C LEU A 228 -13.40 -6.34 8.32
N LEU A 229 -12.12 -6.32 8.68
CA LEU A 229 -11.60 -5.66 9.89
C LEU A 229 -11.05 -4.26 9.62
N GLY A 230 -11.29 -3.69 8.43
CA GLY A 230 -10.63 -2.46 7.98
C GLY A 230 -10.83 -1.28 8.93
N SER A 231 -12.04 -1.11 9.48
CA SER A 231 -12.34 -0.06 10.47
C SER A 231 -11.59 -0.27 11.79
N ILE A 232 -11.46 -1.51 12.24
CA ILE A 232 -10.74 -1.85 13.48
C ILE A 232 -9.23 -1.67 13.29
N TRP A 233 -8.69 -2.10 12.15
CA TRP A 233 -7.30 -1.85 11.77
C TRP A 233 -7.01 -0.36 11.67
N ARG A 234 -7.90 0.43 11.09
CA ARG A 234 -7.78 1.89 11.02
C ARG A 234 -7.68 2.48 12.41
N SER A 235 -8.62 2.16 13.30
CA SER A 235 -8.58 2.65 14.69
C SER A 235 -7.28 2.25 15.40
N TYR A 236 -6.83 1.00 15.23
CA TYR A 236 -5.54 0.54 15.74
C TYR A 236 -4.39 1.42 15.21
N PHE A 237 -4.26 1.60 13.90
CA PHE A 237 -3.15 2.39 13.34
C PHE A 237 -3.21 3.86 13.74
N ILE A 238 -4.40 4.46 13.87
CA ILE A 238 -4.56 5.82 14.41
C ILE A 238 -3.97 5.92 15.83
N GLU A 239 -4.24 4.94 16.70
CA GLU A 239 -3.63 4.89 18.04
C GLU A 239 -2.11 4.72 17.98
N ARG A 240 -1.61 3.97 16.97
CA ARG A 240 -0.17 3.79 16.75
C ARG A 240 0.53 5.06 16.29
N GLU A 241 -0.13 5.92 15.51
CA GLU A 241 0.38 7.24 15.14
C GLU A 241 0.60 8.12 16.38
N PHE A 242 -0.38 8.19 17.28
CA PHE A 242 -0.24 8.91 18.56
C PHE A 242 0.88 8.32 19.43
N ALA A 243 1.04 6.99 19.43
CA ALA A 243 2.12 6.35 20.16
C ALA A 243 3.51 6.67 19.57
N ALA A 244 3.62 6.78 18.24
CA ALA A 244 4.84 7.18 17.56
C ALA A 244 5.17 8.67 17.78
N ASP A 245 4.17 9.54 17.78
CA ASP A 245 4.30 10.96 18.18
C ASP A 245 4.80 11.09 19.62
N ALA A 246 4.20 10.35 20.55
CA ALA A 246 4.63 10.32 21.94
C ALA A 246 6.06 9.80 22.09
N PHE A 247 6.45 8.77 21.32
CA PHE A 247 7.80 8.24 21.31
C PHE A 247 8.82 9.31 20.84
N ALA A 248 8.54 10.00 19.75
CA ALA A 248 9.38 11.10 19.27
C ALA A 248 9.46 12.25 20.29
N GLY A 249 8.33 12.57 20.94
CA GLY A 249 8.28 13.59 21.99
C GLY A 249 9.11 13.22 23.22
N GLN A 250 9.09 11.95 23.67
CA GLN A 250 9.97 11.45 24.74
C GLN A 250 11.45 11.52 24.38
N LEU A 251 11.78 11.41 23.08
CA LEU A 251 13.13 11.63 22.58
C LEU A 251 13.51 13.13 22.53
N GLY A 252 12.56 14.02 22.80
CA GLY A 252 12.76 15.47 22.80
C GLY A 252 12.59 16.10 21.42
N TYR A 253 11.77 15.52 20.53
CA TYR A 253 11.50 16.06 19.19
C TYR A 253 10.03 16.49 18.99
N ALA A 254 9.29 16.75 20.08
CA ALA A 254 7.88 17.15 19.98
C ALA A 254 7.69 18.48 19.23
N TYR A 255 8.52 19.50 19.49
CA TYR A 255 8.37 20.79 18.80
C TYR A 255 8.74 20.71 17.31
N ASP A 256 9.70 19.87 16.93
CA ASP A 256 10.06 19.66 15.52
C ASP A 256 8.87 19.08 14.74
N LEU A 257 8.12 18.15 15.36
CA LEU A 257 6.92 17.56 14.80
C LEU A 257 5.72 18.52 14.80
N LEU A 258 5.56 19.35 15.83
CA LEU A 258 4.54 20.41 15.85
C LEU A 258 4.75 21.39 14.69
N ASP A 259 5.98 21.91 14.55
CA ASP A 259 6.33 22.84 13.47
C ASP A 259 6.18 22.16 12.09
N PHE A 260 6.47 20.86 11.98
CA PHE A 260 6.24 20.08 10.76
C PHE A 260 4.75 19.98 10.40
N PHE A 261 3.88 19.66 11.36
CA PHE A 261 2.42 19.56 11.15
C PHE A 261 1.73 20.89 10.85
N GLU A 262 2.33 22.02 11.23
CA GLU A 262 1.86 23.34 10.82
C GLU A 262 2.09 23.61 9.32
N THR A 263 3.14 23.02 8.74
CA THR A 263 3.55 23.30 7.35
C THR A 263 3.14 22.22 6.35
N GLU A 264 3.01 20.98 6.79
CA GLU A 264 2.85 19.83 5.90
C GLU A 264 1.55 19.07 6.15
N VAL A 265 0.90 18.65 5.07
CA VAL A 265 -0.21 17.70 5.10
C VAL A 265 0.36 16.32 4.80
N LEU A 266 0.29 15.42 5.78
CA LEU A 266 0.76 14.05 5.60
C LEU A 266 -0.12 13.28 4.61
N ASN A 267 0.52 12.59 3.67
CA ASN A 267 -0.13 11.66 2.75
C ASN A 267 -0.30 10.29 3.41
N ASP A 268 -1.51 9.73 3.35
CA ASP A 268 -1.85 8.47 4.00
C ASP A 268 -1.23 7.21 3.38
N MET A 269 -0.88 6.27 4.26
CA MET A 269 -0.64 4.89 3.87
C MET A 269 -1.97 4.13 3.75
N VAL A 270 -2.27 3.65 2.54
CA VAL A 270 -3.49 2.86 2.29
C VAL A 270 -3.35 1.43 2.85
N ILE A 271 -4.33 0.98 3.63
CA ILE A 271 -4.50 -0.44 4.01
C ILE A 271 -5.15 -1.15 2.81
N PRO A 272 -4.68 -2.36 2.42
CA PRO A 272 -5.37 -3.22 1.47
C PRO A 272 -6.89 -3.14 1.54
N TRP A 273 -7.54 -2.83 0.42
CA TRP A 273 -9.00 -2.77 0.28
C TRP A 273 -9.72 -1.69 1.11
N TYR A 274 -8.97 -0.74 1.68
CA TYR A 274 -9.52 0.29 2.55
C TYR A 274 -8.95 1.66 2.19
N GLU A 275 -9.77 2.48 1.55
CA GLU A 275 -9.38 3.77 0.96
C GLU A 275 -9.37 4.93 1.98
N GLN A 276 -9.81 4.71 3.22
CA GLN A 276 -9.86 5.82 4.18
C GLN A 276 -8.48 6.12 4.78
N PRO A 277 -8.20 7.39 5.09
CA PRO A 277 -7.05 7.85 5.85
C PRO A 277 -6.74 7.02 7.09
N THR A 278 -5.48 6.63 7.26
CA THR A 278 -4.98 5.97 8.48
C THR A 278 -4.37 6.95 9.47
N HIS A 279 -4.00 8.16 9.04
CA HIS A 279 -3.56 9.19 9.95
C HIS A 279 -4.75 9.88 10.62
N PRO A 280 -4.65 10.18 11.92
CA PRO A 280 -5.58 11.10 12.56
C PRO A 280 -5.46 12.50 11.96
N THR A 281 -6.48 13.33 12.19
CA THR A 281 -6.44 14.73 11.77
C THR A 281 -5.27 15.47 12.44
N THR A 282 -4.64 16.38 11.69
CA THR A 282 -3.51 17.20 12.17
C THR A 282 -3.83 17.88 13.49
N THR A 283 -5.03 18.45 13.65
CA THR A 283 -5.48 19.09 14.89
C THR A 283 -5.42 18.16 16.11
N ARG A 284 -5.83 16.90 15.96
CA ARG A 284 -5.78 15.93 17.07
C ARG A 284 -4.34 15.54 17.42
N ARG A 285 -3.48 15.39 16.41
CA ARG A 285 -2.05 15.11 16.62
C ARG A 285 -1.36 16.25 17.34
N VAL A 286 -1.58 17.49 16.89
CA VAL A 286 -1.05 18.71 17.52
C VAL A 286 -1.44 18.77 18.98
N ALA A 287 -2.74 18.65 19.31
CA ALA A 287 -3.20 18.67 20.71
C ALA A 287 -2.54 17.58 21.57
N SER A 288 -2.47 16.34 21.06
CA SER A 288 -1.81 15.24 21.78
C SER A 288 -0.30 15.49 21.98
N LEU A 289 0.35 16.10 20.99
CA LEU A 289 1.79 16.34 20.99
C LEU A 289 2.17 17.54 21.87
N GLU A 290 1.32 18.56 21.97
CA GLU A 290 1.44 19.65 22.95
C GLU A 290 1.43 19.13 24.38
N GLU A 291 0.54 18.18 24.71
CA GLU A 291 0.55 17.52 26.02
C GLU A 291 1.85 16.76 26.29
N VAL A 292 2.38 16.06 25.27
CA VAL A 292 3.66 15.35 25.39
C VAL A 292 4.81 16.35 25.57
N ALA A 293 4.83 17.44 24.81
CA ALA A 293 5.84 18.50 24.91
C ALA A 293 5.83 19.15 26.30
N ALA A 294 4.66 19.35 26.90
CA ALA A 294 4.54 19.86 28.26
C ALA A 294 5.12 18.91 29.32
N ARG A 295 5.00 17.59 29.12
CA ARG A 295 5.53 16.56 30.04
C ARG A 295 7.02 16.31 29.89
N PHE A 296 7.55 16.48 28.67
CA PHE A 296 8.96 16.29 28.35
C PHE A 296 9.54 17.58 27.75
N PRO A 297 9.73 18.64 28.57
CA PRO A 297 10.32 19.89 28.09
C PRO A 297 11.66 19.58 27.43
N GLN A 298 11.81 20.00 26.17
CA GLN A 298 13.06 19.78 25.45
C GLN A 298 14.20 20.47 26.21
N ALA A 299 15.30 19.74 26.42
CA ALA A 299 16.57 20.35 26.81
C ALA A 299 17.12 21.26 25.69
N HIS A 300 16.69 21.04 24.46
CA HIS A 300 16.95 21.92 23.34
C HIS A 300 15.93 23.06 23.39
N ALA A 301 16.39 24.23 23.85
CA ALA A 301 15.62 25.46 23.71
C ALA A 301 15.14 25.54 22.26
N ARG A 302 13.82 25.62 22.06
CA ARG A 302 13.20 25.91 20.76
C ARG A 302 14.06 26.99 20.12
N PRO A 303 14.78 26.73 19.01
CA PRO A 303 15.59 27.76 18.37
C PRO A 303 14.63 28.92 18.17
N GLN A 304 14.81 30.03 18.89
CA GLN A 304 13.88 31.14 18.84
C GLN A 304 13.73 31.47 17.38
N ALA A 305 12.54 31.19 16.84
CA ALA A 305 12.32 31.17 15.41
C ALA A 305 12.58 32.58 14.90
N GLN A 306 13.78 32.83 14.40
CA GLN A 306 13.98 33.78 13.33
C GLN A 306 13.19 33.18 12.18
N ARG A 307 11.88 33.46 12.13
CA ARG A 307 11.02 33.12 11.01
C ARG A 307 11.77 33.63 9.78
N PRO A 308 12.27 32.76 8.89
CA PRO A 308 12.86 33.23 7.65
C PRO A 308 11.76 34.04 6.98
N ARG A 309 12.02 35.33 6.71
CA ARG A 309 11.15 36.07 5.80
C ARG A 309 11.13 35.24 4.53
N TYR A 310 9.99 34.66 4.22
CA TYR A 310 9.76 33.99 2.96
C TYR A 310 9.97 35.03 1.87
N SER A 311 11.17 35.02 1.28
CA SER A 311 11.41 35.68 -0.01
C SER A 311 10.79 34.74 -1.04
N PRO A 312 9.69 35.15 -1.72
CA PRO A 312 9.15 34.35 -2.81
C PRO A 312 10.28 34.07 -3.81
N ALA A 313 10.38 32.80 -4.22
CA ALA A 313 11.40 32.37 -5.15
C ALA A 313 11.33 33.24 -6.43
N PRO A 314 12.47 33.68 -6.98
CA PRO A 314 12.49 34.39 -8.26
C PRO A 314 11.91 33.48 -9.34
N GLU A 315 10.93 34.00 -10.08
CA GLU A 315 10.33 33.38 -11.26
C GLU A 315 11.45 32.86 -12.18
N ARG A 316 11.47 31.55 -12.43
CA ARG A 316 12.38 30.98 -13.43
C ARG A 316 11.90 31.40 -14.83
N PRO A 317 12.78 32.00 -15.66
CA PRO A 317 12.45 32.25 -17.05
C PRO A 317 12.29 30.94 -17.83
N ALA A 318 11.18 30.83 -18.54
CA ALA A 318 10.89 29.75 -19.47
C ALA A 318 11.94 29.72 -20.59
N THR A 319 12.71 28.63 -20.69
CA THR A 319 13.56 28.39 -21.86
C THR A 319 13.53 26.92 -22.32
N MET A 320 13.11 26.80 -23.58
CA MET A 320 13.66 25.97 -24.65
C MET A 320 13.64 24.44 -24.55
N SER A 321 12.57 23.90 -25.15
CA SER A 321 12.57 22.86 -26.20
C SER A 321 13.95 22.43 -26.72
N THR A 322 14.26 21.13 -26.59
CA THR A 322 15.24 20.43 -27.42
C THR A 322 14.65 19.13 -27.98
N GLN A 323 15.03 18.86 -29.23
CA GLN A 323 14.52 17.86 -30.17
C GLN A 323 14.78 16.39 -29.77
N PRO A 324 14.01 15.43 -30.33
CA PRO A 324 14.23 14.00 -30.14
C PRO A 324 15.35 13.45 -31.04
N SER A 325 16.25 12.65 -30.47
CA SER A 325 17.35 11.98 -31.17
C SER A 325 17.06 10.49 -31.41
N ALA A 326 17.08 10.14 -32.69
CA ALA A 326 17.51 8.92 -33.39
C ALA A 326 17.21 7.51 -32.84
N ALA A 327 16.69 6.71 -33.79
CA ALA A 327 16.39 5.29 -33.79
C ALA A 327 17.58 4.35 -33.51
N VAL A 328 17.31 3.25 -32.81
CA VAL A 328 18.19 2.09 -32.65
C VAL A 328 17.64 0.91 -33.45
N ARG A 329 18.48 0.33 -34.33
CA ARG A 329 18.23 -0.88 -35.13
C ARG A 329 18.18 -2.15 -34.25
N PRO A 330 17.34 -3.15 -34.59
CA PRO A 330 17.36 -4.46 -33.92
C PRO A 330 18.46 -5.37 -34.51
N GLN A 331 19.22 -6.02 -33.62
CA GLN A 331 20.10 -7.14 -33.96
C GLN A 331 19.30 -8.46 -33.96
N ALA A 332 19.49 -9.22 -35.03
CA ALA A 332 19.03 -10.60 -35.17
C ALA A 332 19.85 -11.51 -34.24
N GLN A 333 19.17 -12.40 -33.52
CA GLN A 333 19.80 -13.55 -32.88
C GLN A 333 19.14 -14.86 -33.33
N THR A 334 20.03 -15.78 -33.63
CA THR A 334 19.88 -17.06 -34.31
C THR A 334 19.30 -18.13 -33.41
N SER A 335 18.57 -19.03 -34.07
CA SER A 335 18.03 -20.29 -33.56
C SER A 335 19.14 -21.30 -33.20
N ARG A 336 18.91 -22.07 -32.12
CA ARG A 336 19.29 -23.49 -32.01
C ARG A 336 18.48 -24.19 -30.90
N GLN A 337 17.74 -25.21 -31.33
CA GLN A 337 17.14 -26.34 -30.58
C GLN A 337 18.25 -27.19 -29.92
N ALA A 338 18.10 -28.11 -28.94
CA ALA A 338 17.04 -28.71 -28.10
C ALA A 338 17.78 -29.34 -26.88
N LEU A 339 17.14 -29.59 -25.72
CA LEU A 339 16.58 -30.90 -25.34
C LEU A 339 15.81 -30.81 -24.00
N ARG A 340 14.76 -31.63 -23.89
CA ARG A 340 13.72 -31.70 -22.84
C ARG A 340 14.22 -32.25 -21.49
N PRO A 341 13.59 -31.85 -20.36
CA PRO A 341 12.57 -32.72 -19.73
C PRO A 341 11.26 -31.95 -19.41
N TRP A 342 10.14 -32.35 -20.03
CA TRP A 342 9.03 -31.42 -20.34
C TRP A 342 7.71 -31.47 -19.55
N PRO A 343 7.42 -32.33 -18.53
CA PRO A 343 6.21 -32.12 -17.74
C PRO A 343 6.45 -31.31 -16.44
N ILE A 344 7.59 -31.51 -15.76
CA ILE A 344 7.84 -30.86 -14.46
C ILE A 344 8.41 -29.44 -14.64
N ILE A 345 9.29 -29.24 -15.63
CA ILE A 345 9.85 -27.92 -15.94
C ILE A 345 8.83 -27.01 -16.64
N VAL A 346 7.86 -27.56 -17.38
CA VAL A 346 6.80 -26.74 -17.97
C VAL A 346 5.81 -26.30 -16.90
N GLY A 347 5.48 -27.13 -15.91
CA GLY A 347 4.66 -26.71 -14.76
C GLY A 347 5.33 -25.67 -13.87
N VAL A 348 6.59 -25.92 -13.47
CA VAL A 348 7.39 -24.96 -12.69
C VAL A 348 7.73 -23.72 -13.53
N GLY A 349 7.96 -23.89 -14.83
CA GLY A 349 8.27 -22.83 -15.78
C GLY A 349 7.08 -21.95 -16.13
N LEU A 350 5.86 -22.50 -16.22
CA LEU A 350 4.63 -21.71 -16.36
C LEU A 350 4.29 -21.00 -15.05
N LEU A 351 4.47 -21.65 -13.89
CA LEU A 351 4.28 -20.99 -12.61
C LEU A 351 5.32 -19.87 -12.41
N ALA A 352 6.60 -20.14 -12.68
CA ALA A 352 7.67 -19.16 -12.66
C ALA A 352 7.47 -18.08 -13.71
N ALA A 353 7.01 -18.39 -14.93
CA ALA A 353 6.68 -17.41 -15.96
C ALA A 353 5.44 -16.58 -15.59
N THR A 354 4.46 -17.14 -14.89
CA THR A 354 3.28 -16.38 -14.42
C THR A 354 3.67 -15.47 -13.27
N ILE A 355 4.54 -15.94 -12.35
CA ILE A 355 5.15 -15.12 -11.30
C ILE A 355 6.07 -14.04 -11.90
N LEU A 356 6.84 -14.37 -12.94
CA LEU A 356 7.78 -13.47 -13.61
C LEU A 356 7.05 -12.43 -14.47
N VAL A 357 6.00 -12.82 -15.20
CA VAL A 357 5.12 -11.93 -15.97
C VAL A 357 4.31 -11.06 -15.03
N GLY A 358 3.81 -11.60 -13.92
CA GLY A 358 3.23 -10.80 -12.83
C GLY A 358 4.22 -9.77 -12.29
N ALA A 359 5.45 -10.19 -11.99
CA ALA A 359 6.53 -9.32 -11.51
C ALA A 359 6.97 -8.27 -12.55
N LEU A 360 6.95 -8.61 -13.85
CA LEU A 360 7.26 -7.72 -14.96
C LEU A 360 6.14 -6.71 -15.22
N LEU A 361 4.88 -7.12 -15.17
CA LEU A 361 3.71 -6.24 -15.31
C LEU A 361 3.57 -5.29 -14.12
N THR A 362 3.88 -5.73 -12.89
CA THR A 362 3.98 -4.83 -11.72
C THR A 362 5.19 -3.89 -11.76
N SER A 363 6.10 -4.07 -12.73
CA SER A 363 7.30 -3.24 -12.87
C SER A 363 7.26 -2.22 -13.99
N MET A 364 6.14 -2.16 -14.73
CA MET A 364 5.90 -1.01 -15.58
C MET A 364 5.56 0.18 -14.69
N PRO A 365 6.26 1.33 -14.81
CA PRO A 365 5.93 2.52 -14.05
C PRO A 365 4.51 2.94 -14.42
N THR A 366 3.59 2.79 -13.47
CA THR A 366 2.26 3.39 -13.58
C THR A 366 2.44 4.90 -13.47
N THR A 367 2.35 5.61 -14.59
CA THR A 367 2.10 7.05 -14.57
C THR A 367 0.78 7.24 -13.84
N ARG A 368 0.84 7.61 -12.55
CA ARG A 368 -0.33 7.98 -11.77
C ARG A 368 -0.99 9.14 -12.54
N PRO A 369 -2.24 9.04 -13.00
CA PRO A 369 -2.95 10.24 -13.43
C PRO A 369 -2.92 11.21 -12.26
N ALA A 370 -2.52 12.47 -12.50
CA ALA A 370 -2.45 13.48 -11.46
C ALA A 370 -3.77 13.47 -10.67
N ASP A 371 -3.70 13.10 -9.39
CA ASP A 371 -4.83 13.12 -8.48
C ASP A 371 -5.29 14.57 -8.36
N THR A 372 -6.33 14.94 -9.11
CA THR A 372 -7.04 16.21 -8.95
C THR A 372 -8.00 16.08 -7.77
N PHE A 373 -7.46 15.78 -6.60
CA PHE A 373 -8.21 15.89 -5.35
C PHE A 373 -8.46 17.38 -5.10
N ARG A 374 -9.64 17.86 -5.49
CA ARG A 374 -10.16 19.14 -4.99
C ARG A 374 -10.77 18.87 -3.61
N PRO A 375 -10.23 19.42 -2.52
CA PRO A 375 -10.88 19.30 -1.23
C PRO A 375 -12.28 19.88 -1.33
N THR A 376 -13.28 19.07 -0.96
CA THR A 376 -14.64 19.56 -0.79
C THR A 376 -14.61 20.58 0.36
N PRO A 377 -15.10 21.82 0.18
CA PRO A 377 -15.19 22.76 1.30
C PRO A 377 -16.03 22.10 2.40
N GLY A 378 -15.43 21.91 3.57
CA GLY A 378 -16.17 21.48 4.75
C GLY A 378 -17.26 22.51 5.08
N PRO A 379 -18.37 22.10 5.74
CA PRO A 379 -19.38 23.03 6.17
C PRO A 379 -18.74 24.11 7.06
N THR A 380 -18.92 25.37 6.67
CA THR A 380 -18.54 26.53 7.47
C THR A 380 -19.21 26.39 8.84
N PRO A 381 -18.47 26.41 9.95
CA PRO A 381 -19.09 26.40 11.27
C PRO A 381 -19.87 27.71 11.43
N THR A 382 -21.20 27.62 11.44
CA THR A 382 -22.04 28.71 11.95
C THR A 382 -21.77 28.80 13.45
N LEU A 383 -20.97 29.80 13.84
CA LEU A 383 -20.89 30.26 15.22
C LEU A 383 -22.27 30.76 15.63
N GLY A 384 -23.07 29.87 16.21
CA GLY A 384 -24.18 30.25 17.06
C GLY A 384 -23.59 30.81 18.36
N VAL A 385 -23.53 32.13 18.45
CA VAL A 385 -23.46 32.84 19.73
C VAL A 385 -24.91 33.01 20.20
N PRO A 386 -25.21 32.80 21.49
CA PRO A 386 -26.57 32.93 22.05
C PRO A 386 -27.18 34.32 21.86
#